data_AF-A0ABD5GGL0-F1
#
_entry.id   AF-A0ABD5GGL0-F1
#
_cell.length_a   1.000
_cell.length_b   1.000
_cell.length_c   1.000
_cell.angle_alpha   90.00
_cell.angle_beta   90.00
_cell.angle_gamma   90.00
#
_symmetry.space_group_name_H-M   'P 1'
#
loop_
_entity.id
_entity.type
_entity.pdbx_description
1 polymer ?
#
loop_
_entity_poly.entity_id
_entity_poly.type
_entity_poly.pdbx_seq_one_letter_code
_entity_poly.pdbx_strand_id
1 'polypeptide(L)'
;MIEDRLRFLVRHLGATRLAGVTAIERRRWQTVATNYAVKPRVEDLEALIQAFPQYELWLWRGQADPENGQLAPDTENMSSTQAPPVSPDPQNLVYDENTYSRNAMAEGVTDRVLHLLNLTSLKDLAEVNSKEYVRWQSIKRGNARLRADDLEKLSRFYPQFRWWLLTGEVLPEAGQTSPIDVPPPDA
;
A
#
# COMPACT_ATOMS: atom_id res chain seq x y z
N MET A 1 2.07 12.62 7.35
CA MET A 1 2.71 11.31 7.03
C MET A 1 1.64 10.32 6.56
N ILE A 2 1.98 9.13 6.06
CA ILE A 2 0.96 8.15 5.62
C ILE A 2 -0.01 7.77 6.74
N GLU A 3 0.48 7.67 7.98
CA GLU A 3 -0.34 7.38 9.16
C GLU A 3 -1.44 8.43 9.37
N ASP A 4 -1.11 9.72 9.31
CA ASP A 4 -2.09 10.78 9.55
C ASP A 4 -3.20 10.78 8.51
N ARG A 5 -2.82 10.55 7.24
CA ARG A 5 -3.74 10.45 6.11
C ARG A 5 -4.64 9.22 6.21
N LEU A 6 -4.07 8.07 6.58
CA LEU A 6 -4.83 6.86 6.85
C LEU A 6 -5.87 7.11 7.96
N ARG A 7 -5.46 7.66 9.10
CA ARG A 7 -6.39 7.97 10.21
C ARG A 7 -7.44 8.99 9.81
N PHE A 8 -7.06 9.99 9.03
CA PHE A 8 -7.96 11.00 8.52
C PHE A 8 -9.02 10.36 7.62
N LEU A 9 -8.62 9.53 6.67
CA LEU A 9 -9.55 8.81 5.78
C LEU A 9 -10.47 7.87 6.56
N VAL A 10 -9.95 7.18 7.58
CA VAL A 10 -10.79 6.33 8.45
C VAL A 10 -11.85 7.15 9.19
N ARG A 11 -11.51 8.36 9.65
CA ARG A 11 -12.47 9.29 10.27
C ARG A 11 -13.49 9.82 9.26
N HIS A 12 -13.05 10.13 8.05
CA HIS A 12 -13.91 10.59 6.95
C HIS A 12 -14.94 9.54 6.53
N LEU A 13 -14.48 8.31 6.27
CA LEU A 13 -15.34 7.21 5.80
C LEU A 13 -16.20 6.61 6.92
N GLY A 14 -15.71 6.66 8.15
CA GLY A 14 -16.39 6.12 9.34
C GLY A 14 -16.19 4.62 9.54
N ALA A 15 -15.96 4.22 10.80
CA ALA A 15 -15.64 2.84 11.17
C ALA A 15 -16.74 1.82 10.81
N THR A 16 -18.01 2.22 10.82
CA THR A 16 -19.12 1.33 10.46
C THR A 16 -19.11 0.99 8.97
N ARG A 17 -18.92 1.98 8.09
CA ARG A 17 -18.85 1.77 6.65
C ARG A 17 -17.66 0.87 6.30
N LEU A 18 -16.50 1.18 6.87
CA LEU A 18 -15.27 0.41 6.65
C LEU A 18 -15.42 -1.06 7.07
N ALA A 19 -16.08 -1.32 8.20
CA ALA A 19 -16.34 -2.69 8.64
C ALA A 19 -17.31 -3.45 7.73
N GLY A 20 -18.18 -2.75 7.00
CA GLY A 20 -19.12 -3.36 6.05
C GLY A 20 -18.50 -3.70 4.70
N VAL A 21 -17.36 -3.09 4.34
CA VAL A 21 -16.71 -3.26 3.02
C VAL A 21 -15.29 -3.82 3.09
N THR A 22 -14.78 -4.09 4.29
CA THR A 22 -13.46 -4.70 4.51
C THR A 22 -13.59 -5.91 5.44
N ALA A 23 -12.58 -6.79 5.43
CA ALA A 23 -12.50 -7.89 6.39
C ALA A 23 -12.14 -7.44 7.83
N ILE A 24 -11.92 -6.13 8.04
CA ILE A 24 -11.48 -5.57 9.32
C ILE A 24 -12.70 -5.11 10.14
N GLU A 25 -12.80 -5.59 11.38
CA GLU A 25 -13.92 -5.26 12.26
C GLU A 25 -14.02 -3.78 12.64
N ARG A 26 -15.24 -3.32 12.94
CA ARG A 26 -15.53 -1.93 13.35
C ARG A 26 -14.68 -1.45 14.52
N ARG A 27 -14.41 -2.30 15.51
CA ARG A 27 -13.60 -1.94 16.69
C ARG A 27 -12.15 -1.61 16.30
N ARG A 28 -11.58 -2.34 15.34
CA ARG A 28 -10.24 -2.06 14.81
C ARG A 28 -10.22 -0.70 14.13
N TRP A 29 -11.19 -0.41 13.26
CA TRP A 29 -11.32 0.90 12.61
C TRP A 29 -11.50 2.05 13.60
N GLN A 30 -12.31 1.85 14.65
CA GLN A 30 -12.45 2.84 15.72
C GLN A 30 -11.11 3.11 16.41
N THR A 31 -10.33 2.07 16.69
CA THR A 31 -9.00 2.20 17.30
C THR A 31 -8.04 2.96 16.40
N VAL A 32 -8.02 2.66 15.10
CA VAL A 32 -7.23 3.38 14.11
C VAL A 32 -7.66 4.86 14.04
N ALA A 33 -8.95 5.15 14.12
CA ALA A 33 -9.45 6.53 14.07
C ALA A 33 -9.05 7.37 15.30
N THR A 34 -9.07 6.79 16.50
CA THR A 34 -9.04 7.58 17.75
C THR A 34 -7.82 7.35 18.64
N ASN A 35 -7.16 6.18 18.56
CA ASN A 35 -6.04 5.86 19.43
C ASN A 35 -4.69 6.06 18.72
N TYR A 36 -4.08 7.22 18.94
CA TYR A 36 -2.80 7.59 18.33
C TYR A 36 -1.60 6.83 18.88
N ALA A 37 -1.72 6.20 20.07
CA ALA A 37 -0.69 5.32 20.59
C ALA A 37 -0.61 3.99 19.81
N VAL A 38 -1.70 3.58 19.16
CA VAL A 38 -1.77 2.37 18.33
C VAL A 38 -1.48 2.73 16.89
N LYS A 39 -0.28 2.42 16.40
CA LYS A 39 0.11 2.68 15.01
C LYS A 39 -0.71 1.83 14.02
N PRO A 40 -1.19 2.40 12.89
CA PRO A 40 -1.86 1.64 11.86
C PRO A 40 -0.94 0.59 11.26
N ARG A 41 -1.50 -0.58 11.02
CA ARG A 41 -0.80 -1.69 10.38
C ARG A 41 -0.82 -1.49 8.88
N VAL A 42 0.08 -2.18 8.20
CA VAL A 42 0.04 -2.21 6.74
C VAL A 42 -1.27 -2.82 6.22
N GLU A 43 -1.85 -3.79 6.94
CA GLU A 43 -3.11 -4.40 6.50
C GLU A 43 -4.30 -3.44 6.65
N ASP A 44 -4.24 -2.47 7.58
CA ASP A 44 -5.26 -1.41 7.65
C ASP A 44 -5.14 -0.49 6.41
N LEU A 45 -3.92 -0.22 5.94
CA LEU A 45 -3.68 0.58 4.73
C LEU A 45 -4.12 -0.16 3.47
N GLU A 46 -3.71 -1.42 3.34
CA GLU A 46 -4.05 -2.29 2.21
C GLU A 46 -5.57 -2.46 2.07
N ALA A 47 -6.28 -2.72 3.18
CA ALA A 47 -7.74 -2.83 3.16
C ALA A 47 -8.42 -1.53 2.71
N LEU A 48 -7.86 -0.35 3.03
CA LEU A 48 -8.40 0.93 2.55
C LEU A 48 -8.17 1.11 1.05
N ILE A 49 -6.99 0.78 0.54
CA ILE A 49 -6.67 0.95 -0.88
C ILE A 49 -7.51 -0.02 -1.71
N GLN A 50 -7.65 -1.27 -1.27
CA GLN A 50 -8.50 -2.25 -1.97
C GLN A 50 -9.98 -1.83 -1.99
N ALA A 51 -10.51 -1.31 -0.89
CA ALA A 51 -11.92 -0.91 -0.82
C ALA A 51 -12.19 0.48 -1.43
N PHE A 52 -11.17 1.35 -1.49
CA PHE A 52 -11.29 2.74 -1.94
C PHE A 52 -10.05 3.18 -2.74
N PRO A 53 -9.82 2.58 -3.93
CA PRO A 53 -8.64 2.85 -4.75
C PRO A 53 -8.54 4.32 -5.20
N GLN A 54 -9.65 5.07 -5.22
CA GLN A 54 -9.65 6.49 -5.51
C GLN A 54 -8.82 7.33 -4.51
N TYR A 55 -8.57 6.87 -3.28
CA TYR A 55 -7.76 7.63 -2.32
C TYR A 55 -6.28 7.19 -2.31
N GLU A 56 -5.87 6.30 -3.20
CA GLU A 56 -4.53 5.70 -3.19
C GLU A 56 -3.43 6.75 -3.33
N LEU A 57 -3.52 7.60 -4.36
CA LEU A 57 -2.54 8.65 -4.60
C LEU A 57 -2.45 9.63 -3.42
N TRP A 58 -3.60 9.95 -2.82
CA TRP A 58 -3.67 10.85 -1.68
C TRP A 58 -3.06 10.21 -0.43
N LEU A 59 -3.40 8.96 -0.12
CA LEU A 59 -2.80 8.20 0.98
C LEU A 59 -1.28 8.11 0.84
N TRP A 60 -0.76 7.98 -0.38
CA TRP A 60 0.68 7.83 -0.62
C TRP A 60 1.43 9.15 -0.71
N ARG A 61 1.00 10.04 -1.60
CA ARG A 61 1.72 11.28 -1.96
C ARG A 61 1.10 12.54 -1.39
N GLY A 62 -0.15 12.46 -0.93
CA GLY A 62 -0.88 13.62 -0.42
C GLY A 62 -1.36 14.50 -1.56
N GLN A 63 -1.38 13.91 -2.76
CA GLN A 63 -1.78 14.51 -4.02
C GLN A 63 -3.10 13.90 -4.43
N ALA A 64 -3.90 14.66 -5.16
CA ALA A 64 -5.08 14.17 -5.86
C ALA A 64 -4.88 14.41 -7.35
N ASP A 65 -5.48 13.56 -8.16
CA ASP A 65 -5.57 13.69 -9.60
C ASP A 65 -7.00 13.32 -10.02
N PRO A 66 -7.94 14.27 -9.92
CA PRO A 66 -9.35 14.01 -10.20
C PRO A 66 -9.61 13.57 -11.64
N GLU A 67 -8.75 13.96 -12.59
CA GLU A 67 -8.88 13.57 -14.00
C GLU A 67 -8.69 12.05 -14.17
N ASN A 68 -7.84 11.45 -13.34
CA ASN A 68 -7.59 10.01 -13.31
C ASN A 68 -8.34 9.29 -12.19
N GLY A 69 -9.37 9.91 -11.62
CA GLY A 69 -10.21 9.31 -10.57
C GLY A 69 -9.53 9.19 -9.20
N GLN A 70 -8.40 9.87 -8.99
CA GLN A 70 -7.66 9.90 -7.73
C GLN A 70 -8.05 11.15 -6.91
N LEU A 71 -8.72 10.95 -5.78
CA LEU A 71 -9.36 12.00 -4.99
C LEU A 71 -8.68 12.20 -3.63
N ALA A 72 -8.83 13.40 -3.07
CA ALA A 72 -8.61 13.67 -1.65
C ALA A 72 -9.98 13.71 -0.93
N PRO A 73 -10.06 13.32 0.37
CA PRO A 73 -11.35 13.28 1.05
C PRO A 73 -11.97 14.67 1.25
N ASP A 74 -11.15 15.72 1.36
CA ASP A 74 -11.61 17.12 1.50
C ASP A 74 -12.09 17.75 0.18
N THR A 75 -11.72 17.17 -0.98
CA THR A 75 -12.15 17.69 -2.30
C THR A 75 -13.57 17.27 -2.70
N GLU A 76 -14.26 16.48 -1.86
CA GLU A 76 -15.66 16.08 -2.11
C GLU A 76 -16.67 17.25 -2.09
N ASN A 77 -16.27 18.46 -1.66
CA ASN A 77 -17.16 19.61 -1.50
C ASN A 77 -17.19 20.62 -2.66
N MET A 78 -16.60 20.33 -3.84
CA MET A 78 -16.63 21.27 -4.99
C MET A 78 -17.18 20.70 -6.31
N SER A 79 -17.73 19.49 -6.33
CA SER A 79 -18.41 18.99 -7.53
C SER A 79 -19.56 18.06 -7.15
N SER A 80 -20.77 18.64 -7.09
CA SER A 80 -22.01 17.88 -7.15
C SER A 80 -22.05 17.03 -8.42
N THR A 81 -22.47 15.78 -8.24
CA THR A 81 -22.97 14.85 -9.27
C THR A 81 -21.93 14.23 -10.20
N GLN A 82 -21.48 13.01 -9.87
CA GLN A 82 -21.24 11.98 -10.88
C GLN A 82 -21.59 10.61 -10.28
N ALA A 83 -22.46 9.87 -10.98
CA ALA A 83 -22.89 8.51 -10.66
C ALA A 83 -21.69 7.53 -10.60
N PRO A 84 -21.81 6.38 -9.90
CA PRO A 84 -20.73 5.39 -9.83
C PRO A 84 -20.30 4.95 -11.24
N PRO A 85 -18.98 4.79 -11.50
CA PRO A 85 -18.52 4.24 -12.77
C PRO A 85 -18.98 2.78 -12.91
N VAL A 86 -19.48 2.49 -14.11
CA VAL A 86 -20.01 1.23 -14.58
C VAL A 86 -18.94 0.14 -14.48
N SER A 87 -19.30 -1.04 -13.96
CA SER A 87 -18.48 -2.26 -14.02
C SER A 87 -18.01 -2.52 -15.46
N PRO A 88 -16.72 -2.81 -15.71
CA PRO A 88 -16.31 -3.31 -17.01
C PRO A 88 -16.82 -4.76 -17.20
N ASP A 89 -17.51 -4.94 -18.32
CA ASP A 89 -17.97 -6.21 -18.87
C ASP A 89 -16.77 -7.13 -19.20
N PRO A 90 -16.68 -8.35 -18.64
CA PRO A 90 -15.50 -9.19 -18.78
C PRO A 90 -15.57 -10.02 -20.06
N GLN A 91 -15.38 -9.41 -21.23
CA GLN A 91 -15.13 -10.19 -22.44
C GLN A 91 -14.02 -9.57 -23.31
N ASN A 92 -12.94 -10.35 -23.39
CA ASN A 92 -11.97 -10.41 -24.48
C ASN A 92 -10.67 -9.62 -24.33
N LEU A 93 -9.77 -10.14 -23.49
CA LEU A 93 -8.33 -10.05 -23.72
C LEU A 93 -7.74 -11.46 -23.68
N VAL A 94 -7.33 -11.93 -24.85
CA VAL A 94 -6.51 -13.14 -24.99
C VAL A 94 -5.09 -12.77 -24.59
N TYR A 95 -4.70 -13.14 -23.37
CA TYR A 95 -3.32 -13.07 -22.91
C TYR A 95 -2.76 -14.49 -22.82
N ASP A 96 -1.58 -14.66 -23.41
CA ASP A 96 -0.83 -15.91 -23.52
C ASP A 96 -0.59 -16.56 -22.13
N GLU A 97 -0.97 -17.82 -22.02
CA GLU A 97 -1.26 -18.52 -20.76
C GLU A 97 -0.07 -19.26 -20.15
N ASN A 98 1.19 -18.95 -20.52
CA ASN A 98 2.31 -19.85 -20.19
C ASN A 98 3.59 -19.32 -19.55
N THR A 99 3.63 -18.08 -19.01
CA THR A 99 4.80 -17.66 -18.17
C THR A 99 4.46 -16.85 -16.91
N TYR A 100 3.24 -16.33 -16.76
CA TYR A 100 2.80 -15.61 -15.54
C TYR A 100 2.16 -16.55 -14.50
N SER A 101 2.79 -17.68 -14.22
CA SER A 101 2.22 -18.68 -13.31
C SER A 101 2.70 -18.46 -11.86
N ARG A 102 1.75 -18.00 -11.03
CA ARG A 102 1.50 -18.43 -9.63
C ARG A 102 1.96 -17.55 -8.44
N ASN A 103 2.80 -16.52 -8.59
CA ASN A 103 3.29 -15.74 -7.42
C ASN A 103 2.82 -14.28 -7.30
N ALA A 104 2.31 -13.63 -8.36
CA ALA A 104 2.04 -12.18 -8.31
C ALA A 104 0.66 -11.76 -7.73
N MET A 105 -0.30 -12.69 -7.63
CA MET A 105 -1.66 -12.41 -7.09
C MET A 105 -1.87 -12.93 -5.66
N ALA A 106 -0.87 -13.58 -5.05
CA ALA A 106 -0.99 -14.24 -3.74
C ALA A 106 -0.18 -13.58 -2.61
N GLU A 107 0.63 -12.56 -2.91
CA GLU A 107 1.50 -11.89 -1.93
C GLU A 107 0.91 -10.52 -1.54
N GLY A 108 0.49 -10.38 -0.28
CA GLY A 108 0.02 -9.10 0.27
C GLY A 108 1.17 -8.10 0.44
N VAL A 109 0.87 -6.85 0.81
CA VAL A 109 1.92 -5.82 1.01
C VAL A 109 3.02 -6.29 1.96
N THR A 110 2.67 -7.06 3.01
CA THR A 110 3.64 -7.62 3.96
C THR A 110 4.65 -8.53 3.26
N ASP A 111 4.19 -9.43 2.39
CA ASP A 111 5.04 -10.41 1.71
C ASP A 111 6.03 -9.71 0.77
N ARG A 112 5.55 -8.72 0.01
CA ARG A 112 6.39 -7.90 -0.87
C ARG A 112 7.44 -7.10 -0.11
N VAL A 113 7.09 -6.55 1.06
CA VAL A 113 8.06 -5.88 1.93
C VAL A 113 9.10 -6.85 2.46
N LEU A 114 8.70 -8.06 2.89
CA LEU A 114 9.65 -9.07 3.35
C LEU A 114 10.56 -9.54 2.21
N HIS A 115 10.04 -9.71 1.00
CA HIS A 115 10.81 -10.02 -0.19
C HIS A 115 11.89 -8.95 -0.43
N LEU A 116 11.52 -7.67 -0.45
CA LEU A 116 12.47 -6.59 -0.63
C LEU A 116 13.51 -6.54 0.50
N LEU A 117 13.10 -6.69 1.75
CA LEU A 117 14.03 -6.75 2.90
C LEU A 117 15.00 -7.94 2.83
N ASN A 118 14.63 -9.03 2.16
CA ASN A 118 15.51 -10.18 1.96
C ASN A 118 16.61 -9.89 0.92
N LEU A 119 16.31 -9.08 -0.10
CA LEU A 119 17.26 -8.64 -1.12
C LEU A 119 18.13 -7.45 -0.66
N THR A 120 17.67 -6.70 0.34
CA THR A 120 18.36 -5.51 0.86
C THR A 120 19.31 -5.82 2.03
N SER A 121 20.48 -5.17 2.04
CA SER A 121 21.32 -5.04 3.23
C SER A 121 20.68 -4.08 4.24
N LEU A 122 20.37 -4.54 5.46
CA LEU A 122 19.75 -3.69 6.49
C LEU A 122 20.61 -2.48 6.90
N LYS A 123 21.93 -2.54 6.65
CA LYS A 123 22.86 -1.42 6.89
C LYS A 123 22.63 -0.25 5.94
N ASP A 124 22.04 -0.53 4.77
CA ASP A 124 21.73 0.48 3.76
C ASP A 124 20.44 1.24 4.13
N LEU A 125 19.61 0.64 4.99
CA LEU A 125 18.36 1.23 5.48
C LEU A 125 18.53 2.01 6.78
N ALA A 126 19.53 1.67 7.59
CA ALA A 126 19.75 2.29 8.89
C ALA A 126 21.15 2.01 9.45
N GLU A 127 21.67 2.96 10.24
CA GLU A 127 22.89 2.79 11.02
C GLU A 127 22.80 1.55 11.93
N VAL A 128 23.88 0.76 11.99
CA VAL A 128 23.90 -0.51 12.74
C VAL A 128 23.58 -0.27 14.22
N ASN A 129 22.76 -1.14 14.81
CA ASN A 129 22.27 -1.04 16.19
C ASN A 129 21.39 0.19 16.51
N SER A 130 21.09 1.05 15.54
CA SER A 130 20.07 2.08 15.74
C SER A 130 18.69 1.49 15.98
N LYS A 131 17.78 2.28 16.56
CA LYS A 131 16.38 1.88 16.76
C LYS A 131 15.73 1.41 15.45
N GLU A 132 16.03 2.07 14.33
CA GLU A 132 15.47 1.73 13.02
C GLU A 132 16.08 0.42 12.49
N TYR A 133 17.38 0.20 12.66
CA TYR A 133 18.03 -1.06 12.30
C TYR A 133 17.42 -2.25 13.06
N VAL A 134 17.26 -2.12 14.38
CA VAL A 134 16.63 -3.16 15.22
C VAL A 134 15.17 -3.39 14.82
N ARG A 135 14.46 -2.32 14.43
CA ARG A 135 13.09 -2.41 13.91
C ARG A 135 13.04 -3.23 12.62
N TRP A 136 13.90 -2.93 11.64
CA TRP A 136 13.98 -3.70 10.39
C TRP A 136 14.37 -5.15 10.61
N GLN A 137 15.34 -5.41 11.48
CA GLN A 137 15.71 -6.77 11.85
C GLN A 137 14.55 -7.54 12.48
N SER A 138 13.75 -6.88 13.33
CA SER A 138 12.58 -7.50 13.96
C SER A 138 11.47 -7.81 12.96
N ILE A 139 11.23 -6.93 11.97
CA ILE A 139 10.28 -7.16 10.88
C ILE A 139 10.74 -8.33 10.02
N LYS A 140 11.99 -8.29 9.54
CA LYS A 140 12.58 -9.32 8.67
C LYS A 140 12.54 -10.72 9.30
N ARG A 141 12.63 -10.80 10.63
CA ARG A 141 12.55 -12.06 11.40
C ARG A 141 11.13 -12.49 11.77
N GLY A 142 10.10 -11.71 11.43
CA GLY A 142 8.71 -11.97 11.83
C GLY A 142 8.40 -11.67 13.30
N ASN A 143 9.34 -11.09 14.05
CA ASN A 143 9.17 -10.76 15.47
C ASN A 143 8.36 -9.48 15.70
N ALA A 144 8.15 -8.69 14.65
CA ALA A 144 7.38 -7.46 14.75
C ALA A 144 6.53 -7.26 13.49
N ARG A 145 5.26 -6.92 13.68
CA ARG A 145 4.31 -6.68 12.59
C ARG A 145 4.66 -5.41 11.81
N LEU A 146 4.38 -5.42 10.50
CA LEU A 146 4.60 -4.27 9.63
C LEU A 146 3.54 -3.18 9.84
N ARG A 147 3.97 -1.92 9.86
CA ARG A 147 3.10 -0.74 9.98
C ARG A 147 3.12 0.07 8.70
N ALA A 148 2.12 0.94 8.56
CA ALA A 148 2.05 1.86 7.42
C ALA A 148 3.28 2.81 7.38
N ASP A 149 3.78 3.26 8.53
CA ASP A 149 4.99 4.12 8.59
C ASP A 149 6.25 3.40 8.11
N ASP A 150 6.38 2.11 8.42
CA ASP A 150 7.50 1.29 7.95
C ASP A 150 7.44 1.17 6.41
N LEU A 151 6.26 0.93 5.82
CA LEU A 151 6.11 0.95 4.35
C LEU A 151 6.52 2.30 3.74
N GLU A 152 6.08 3.42 4.33
CA GLU A 152 6.48 4.76 3.87
C GLU A 152 8.00 4.98 3.96
N LYS A 153 8.66 4.49 5.01
CA LYS A 153 10.11 4.62 5.13
C LYS A 153 10.83 3.78 4.07
N LEU A 154 10.43 2.52 3.90
CA LEU A 154 11.07 1.62 2.94
C LEU A 154 10.98 2.17 1.51
N SER A 155 9.83 2.75 1.15
CA SER A 155 9.64 3.32 -0.19
C SER A 155 10.42 4.61 -0.48
N ARG A 156 11.01 5.24 0.56
CA ARG A 156 11.94 6.36 0.38
C ARG A 156 13.30 5.87 -0.10
N PHE A 157 13.72 4.68 0.33
CA PHE A 157 14.93 4.01 -0.16
C PHE A 157 14.73 3.42 -1.56
N TYR A 158 13.51 2.96 -1.85
CA TYR A 158 13.15 2.32 -3.11
C TYR A 158 11.97 3.01 -3.81
N PRO A 159 12.12 4.26 -4.27
CA PRO A 159 11.04 5.00 -4.92
C PRO A 159 10.54 4.35 -6.23
N GLN A 160 11.39 3.56 -6.88
CA GLN A 160 11.06 2.80 -8.10
C GLN A 160 10.17 1.58 -7.82
N PHE A 161 10.10 1.10 -6.58
CA PHE A 161 9.28 -0.07 -6.21
C PHE A 161 7.95 0.32 -5.53
N ARG A 162 7.58 1.60 -5.54
CA ARG A 162 6.41 2.10 -4.79
C ARG A 162 5.11 1.47 -5.25
N TRP A 163 4.89 1.44 -6.57
CA TRP A 163 3.70 0.84 -7.17
C TRP A 163 3.63 -0.64 -6.80
N TRP A 164 4.69 -1.39 -7.09
CA TRP A 164 4.78 -2.81 -6.76
C TRP A 164 4.58 -3.13 -5.29
N LEU A 165 5.19 -2.38 -4.37
CA LEU A 165 5.00 -2.60 -2.93
C LEU A 165 3.52 -2.51 -2.54
N LEU A 166 2.78 -1.60 -3.16
CA LEU A 166 1.40 -1.30 -2.78
C LEU A 166 0.36 -2.15 -3.51
N THR A 167 0.50 -2.29 -4.82
CA THR A 167 -0.50 -2.93 -5.70
C THR A 167 -0.08 -4.35 -6.07
N GLY A 168 1.23 -4.64 -6.06
CA GLY A 168 1.80 -5.87 -6.61
C GLY A 168 2.05 -5.81 -8.12
N GLU A 169 1.67 -4.70 -8.75
CA GLU A 169 1.83 -4.48 -10.19
C GLU A 169 3.10 -3.68 -10.50
N VAL A 170 3.46 -3.58 -11.78
CA VAL A 170 4.55 -2.74 -12.28
C VAL A 170 4.04 -1.78 -13.34
N LEU A 171 4.66 -0.61 -13.44
CA LEU A 171 4.39 0.40 -14.47
C LEU A 171 5.74 0.94 -15.02
N PRO A 172 6.46 0.14 -15.84
CA PRO A 172 7.83 0.44 -16.25
C PRO A 172 8.00 1.79 -16.96
N GLU A 173 7.02 2.21 -17.76
CA GLU A 173 6.98 3.50 -18.45
C GLU A 173 6.99 4.70 -17.50
N ALA A 174 6.51 4.52 -16.27
CA ALA A 174 6.55 5.52 -15.20
C ALA A 174 7.75 5.31 -14.25
N GLY A 175 8.70 4.45 -14.61
CA GLY A 175 9.84 4.06 -13.78
C GLY A 175 9.45 3.30 -12.52
N GLN A 176 8.26 2.69 -12.50
CA GLN A 176 7.79 1.85 -11.40
C GLN A 176 7.97 0.38 -11.76
N THR A 177 8.92 -0.28 -11.12
CA THR A 177 9.31 -1.66 -11.42
C THR A 177 9.15 -2.55 -10.18
N SER A 178 9.53 -3.83 -10.31
CA SER A 178 9.68 -4.74 -9.18
C SER A 178 11.14 -5.15 -9.01
N PRO A 179 11.56 -5.61 -7.83
CA PRO A 179 12.89 -6.22 -7.64
C PRO A 179 13.00 -7.61 -8.28
N ILE A 180 11.89 -8.19 -8.75
CA ILE A 180 11.85 -9.51 -9.43
C ILE A 180 12.25 -9.34 -10.90
N ASP A 181 11.87 -8.23 -11.52
CA ASP A 181 12.15 -7.93 -12.94
C ASP A 181 13.58 -7.41 -13.16
N VAL A 182 14.36 -7.21 -12.10
CA VAL A 182 15.78 -6.90 -12.21
C VAL A 182 16.51 -8.24 -12.37
N PRO A 183 17.06 -8.56 -13.57
CA PRO A 183 17.86 -9.77 -13.72
C PRO A 183 19.02 -9.72 -12.71
N PRO A 184 19.35 -10.84 -12.05
CA PRO A 184 20.49 -10.87 -11.15
C PRO A 184 21.73 -10.36 -11.90
N PRO A 185 22.53 -9.44 -11.31
CA PRO A 185 23.78 -9.06 -11.92
C PRO A 185 24.68 -10.31 -11.93
N ASP A 186 24.84 -10.87 -13.13
CA ASP A 186 25.63 -12.04 -13.49
C ASP A 186 25.21 -13.36 -12.82
N ALA A 187 24.46 -14.16 -13.58
CA ALA A 187 24.36 -15.63 -13.42
C ALA A 187 25.13 -16.32 -14.55
#